data_AF-A0A7L2LSK4-F1
#
_entry.id   AF-A0A7L2LSK4-F1
#
_cell.length_a   1.000
_cell.length_b   1.000
_cell.length_c   1.000
_cell.angle_alpha   90.00
_cell.angle_beta   90.00
_cell.angle_gamma   90.00
#
_symmetry.space_group_name_H-M   'P 1'
#
loop_
_entity.id
_entity.type
_entity.pdbx_description
1 polymer ?
#
loop_
_entity_poly.entity_id
_entity_poly.type
_entity_poly.pdbx_seq_one_letter_code
_entity_poly.pdbx_strand_id
1 'polypeptide(L)' 'LQNLIRERQTAMQIVWTREFLKYFRTFFGLAAVILTTGYENRAVLLPILPLSFVFSYHYDMGYGTLLQRIKG' A
#
# COMPACT_ATOMS: atom_id res chain seq x y z
N LEU A 1 23.77 20.37 -2.44
CA LEU A 1 22.33 20.72 -2.44
C LEU A 1 21.44 19.67 -3.11
N GLN A 2 21.75 19.22 -4.34
CA GLN A 2 20.93 18.22 -5.07
C GLN A 2 20.80 16.88 -4.33
N ASN A 3 21.88 16.40 -3.70
CA ASN A 3 21.85 15.16 -2.90
C ASN A 3 20.90 15.29 -1.68
N LEU A 4 20.94 16.44 -1.00
CA LEU A 4 20.02 16.75 0.11
C LEU A 4 18.56 16.76 -0.34
N ILE A 5 18.24 17.37 -1.48
CA ILE A 5 16.87 17.37 -2.03
C ILE A 5 16.44 15.94 -2.39
N ARG A 6 17.33 15.14 -2.99
CA ARG A 6 17.08 13.73 -3.30
C ARG A 6 16.82 12.89 -2.05
N GLU A 7 17.66 13.03 -1.03
CA GLU A 7 17.51 12.33 0.24
C GLU A 7 16.19 12.67 0.90
N ARG A 8 15.85 13.98 0.94
CA ARG A 8 14.56 14.46 1.46
C ARG A 8 13.37 13.93 0.68
N GLN A 9 13.43 13.90 -0.65
CA GLN A 9 12.37 13.31 -1.47
C GLN A 9 12.18 11.81 -1.20
N THR A 10 13.28 11.07 -1.03
CA THR A 10 13.18 9.64 -0.71
C THR A 10 12.70 9.37 0.71
N ALA A 11 13.09 10.20 1.69
CA ALA A 11 12.55 10.15 3.04
C ALA A 11 11.04 10.47 3.05
N MET A 12 10.62 11.48 2.29
CA MET A 12 9.19 11.84 2.14
C MET A 12 8.38 10.72 1.49
N GLN A 13 8.90 10.04 0.45
CA GLN A 13 8.25 8.89 -0.17
C GLN A 13 8.02 7.75 0.83
N ILE A 14 9.01 7.45 1.68
CA ILE A 14 8.89 6.43 2.73
C ILE A 14 7.84 6.83 3.78
N VAL A 15 7.91 8.07 4.28
CA VAL A 15 6.95 8.59 5.27
C VAL A 15 5.53 8.58 4.71
N TRP A 16 5.34 9.05 3.48
CA TRP A 16 4.03 9.05 2.81
C TRP A 16 3.48 7.64 2.66
N THR A 17 4.32 6.69 2.24
CA THR A 17 3.90 5.28 2.07
C THR A 17 3.48 4.66 3.40
N ARG A 18 4.17 4.98 4.51
CA ARG A 18 3.79 4.52 5.86
C ARG A 18 2.46 5.11 6.30
N GLU A 19 2.23 6.40 6.05
CA GLU A 19 0.97 7.06 6.40
C GLU A 19 -0.20 6.52 5.54
N PHE A 20 0.03 6.26 4.24
CA PHE A 20 -0.94 5.59 3.37
C PHE A 20 -1.33 4.21 3.91
N LEU A 21 -0.35 3.37 4.26
CA LEU A 21 -0.60 2.03 4.81
C LEU A 21 -1.41 2.07 6.11
N LYS A 22 -1.21 3.09 6.95
CA LYS A 22 -1.92 3.23 8.23
C LYS A 22 -3.43 3.35 8.03
N TYR A 23 -3.88 4.19 7.09
CA TYR A 23 -5.30 4.36 6.78
C TYR A 23 -5.84 3.30 5.82
N PHE A 24 -5.02 2.87 4.85
CA PHE A 24 -5.45 1.91 3.84
C PHE A 24 -5.71 0.52 4.44
N ARG A 25 -4.95 0.12 5.47
CA ARG A 25 -5.14 -1.18 6.15
C ARG A 25 -6.49 -1.29 6.86
N THR A 26 -6.92 -0.24 7.54
CA THR A 26 -8.21 -0.25 8.25
C THR A 26 -9.36 -0.24 7.25
N PHE A 27 -9.25 0.58 6.19
CA PHE A 27 -10.22 0.59 5.09
C PHE A 27 -10.30 -0.77 4.39
N PHE A 28 -9.18 -1.36 3.99
CA PHE A 28 -9.13 -2.65 3.34
C PHE A 28 -9.67 -3.77 4.22
N GLY A 29 -9.34 -3.76 5.52
CA GLY A 29 -9.88 -4.73 6.49
C GLY A 29 -11.40 -4.63 6.60
N LEU A 30 -11.95 -3.43 6.73
CA LEU A 30 -13.40 -3.21 6.77
C LEU A 30 -14.08 -3.62 5.46
N ALA A 31 -13.50 -3.23 4.31
CA ALA A 31 -14.01 -3.59 3.00
C ALA A 31 -14.02 -5.12 2.82
N ALA A 32 -12.95 -5.82 3.20
CA ALA A 32 -12.87 -7.27 3.12
C ALA A 32 -13.94 -7.96 4.00
N VAL A 33 -14.17 -7.47 5.22
CA VAL A 33 -15.22 -8.02 6.11
C VAL A 33 -16.62 -7.80 5.51
N ILE A 34 -16.92 -6.60 5.01
CA ILE A 34 -18.23 -6.28 4.39
C ILE A 34 -18.45 -7.11 3.12
N LEU A 35 -17.42 -7.26 2.29
CA LEU A 35 -17.48 -8.03 1.04
C LEU A 35 -17.61 -9.54 1.28
N THR A 36 -17.07 -10.05 2.39
CA THR A 36 -17.18 -11.47 2.76
C THR A 36 -18.49 -11.80 3.47
N THR A 37 -19.09 -10.87 4.21
CA THR A 37 -20.39 -11.07 4.88
C THR A 37 -21.59 -10.85 3.97
N GLY A 38 -21.49 -9.96 2.96
CA GLY A 38 -22.52 -9.72 1.94
C GLY A 38 -22.58 -10.78 0.82
N TYR A 39 -22.02 -11.97 1.05
CA TYR A 39 -21.78 -12.99 0.03
C TYR A 39 -23.06 -13.77 -0.34
N GLU A 40 -23.76 -13.32 -1.38
CA GLU A 40 -24.62 -14.18 -2.22
C GLU A 40 -23.98 -14.48 -3.58
N ASN A 41 -22.98 -13.71 -4.01
CA ASN A 41 -22.36 -13.83 -5.33
C ASN A 41 -20.83 -13.65 -5.31
N ARG A 42 -20.08 -14.64 -5.83
CA ARG A 42 -18.59 -14.67 -5.84
C ARG A 42 -17.96 -13.48 -6.56
N ALA A 43 -18.67 -12.89 -7.52
CA ALA A 43 -18.20 -11.71 -8.24
C ALA A 43 -17.96 -10.49 -7.34
N VAL A 44 -18.59 -10.42 -6.17
CA VAL A 44 -18.39 -9.32 -5.21
C VAL A 44 -16.98 -9.32 -4.61
N LEU A 45 -16.25 -10.45 -4.65
CA LEU A 45 -14.88 -10.54 -4.15
C LEU A 45 -13.82 -10.13 -5.20
N LEU A 46 -14.20 -9.87 -6.46
CA LEU A 46 -13.29 -9.40 -7.51
C LEU A 46 -12.40 -8.21 -7.12
N PRO A 47 -12.88 -7.14 -6.47
CA PRO A 47 -12.05 -5.99 -6.12
C PRO A 47 -11.02 -6.30 -5.00
N ILE A 48 -11.13 -7.42 -4.28
CA ILE A 48 -10.15 -7.79 -3.25
C ILE A 48 -8.78 -8.08 -3.89
N LEU A 49 -8.76 -8.67 -5.09
CA LEU A 49 -7.51 -8.97 -5.81
C LEU A 49 -6.67 -7.71 -6.12
N PRO A 50 -7.19 -6.71 -6.86
CA PRO A 50 -6.44 -5.49 -7.14
C PRO A 50 -6.12 -4.69 -5.87
N LEU A 51 -7.02 -4.66 -4.87
CA LEU A 51 -6.75 -3.98 -3.60
C LEU A 51 -5.61 -4.66 -2.80
N SER A 52 -5.54 -5.99 -2.83
CA SER A 52 -4.46 -6.76 -2.20
C SER A 52 -3.11 -6.52 -2.88
N PHE A 53 -3.10 -6.36 -4.21
CA PHE A 53 -1.91 -6.01 -4.96
C PHE A 53 -1.38 -4.62 -4.58
N VAL A 54 -2.26 -3.61 -4.54
CA VAL A 54 -1.91 -2.25 -4.10
C VAL A 54 -1.39 -2.25 -2.66
N PHE A 55 -2.02 -3.03 -1.78
CA PHE A 55 -1.58 -3.18 -0.40
C PHE A 55 -0.15 -3.74 -0.30
N SER A 56 0.13 -4.84 -1.00
CA SER A 56 1.43 -5.52 -0.97
C SER A 56 2.54 -4.63 -1.56
N TYR A 57 2.24 -3.91 -2.64
CA TYR A 57 3.17 -2.97 -3.25
C TYR A 57 3.57 -1.83 -2.30
N HIS A 58 2.59 -1.17 -1.68
CA HIS A 58 2.88 -0.08 -0.72
C HIS A 58 3.55 -0.62 0.54
N TYR A 59 3.22 -1.84 0.97
CA TYR A 59 3.88 -2.49 2.09
C TYR A 59 5.39 -2.68 1.84
N ASP A 60 5.78 -3.21 0.68
CA ASP A 60 7.19 -3.35 0.29
C ASP A 60 7.89 -2.01 0.04
N MET A 61 7.18 -0.98 -0.44
CA MET A 61 7.72 0.38 -0.54
C MET A 61 8.01 1.04 0.83
N GLY A 62 7.12 0.87 1.82
CA GLY A 62 7.19 1.56 3.10
C GLY A 62 8.05 0.88 4.17
N TYR A 63 8.13 -0.45 4.09
CA TYR A 63 8.83 -1.31 5.06
C TYR A 63 9.87 -2.25 4.44
N GLY A 64 9.81 -2.48 3.13
CA GLY A 64 10.69 -3.40 2.44
C GLY A 64 11.85 -2.71 1.71
N THR A 65 12.44 -3.44 0.76
CA THR A 65 13.67 -3.03 0.07
C THR A 65 13.41 -2.45 -1.32
N LEU A 66 12.14 -2.29 -1.73
CA LEU A 66 11.77 -1.88 -3.08
C LEU A 66 12.45 -0.56 -3.49
N LEU A 67 12.42 0.44 -2.60
CA LEU A 67 13.06 1.74 -2.85
C LEU A 67 14.59 1.67 -2.89
N GLN A 68 15.22 0.71 -2.22
CA GLN A 68 16.66 0.46 -2.33
C GLN A 68 17.01 -0.24 -3.65
N ARG A 69 16.18 -1.18 -4.11
CA ARG A 69 16.39 -1.88 -5.40
C ARG A 69 16.19 -0.96 -6.60
N ILE A 70 15.18 -0.09 -6.56
CA ILE A 70 14.92 0.89 -7.63
C ILE A 70 16.03 1.95 -7.68
N LYS A 71 16.71 2.21 -6.57
CA LYS A 71 17.78 3.22 -6.51
C LYS A 71 19.07 2.81 -7.22
N GLY A 72 19.34 1.51 -7.39
CA GLY A 72 20.51 0.99 -8.14
C GLY A 72 21.85 1.47 -7.59
#